data_AF-M5BXC1-F1
#
_entry.id   AF-M5BXC1-F1
#
_cell.length_a   1.000
_cell.length_b   1.000
_cell.length_c   1.000
_cell.angle_alpha   90.00
_cell.angle_beta   90.00
_cell.angle_gamma   90.00
#
_symmetry.space_group_name_H-M   'P 1'
#
loop_
_entity.id
_entity.type
_entity.pdbx_description
1 polymer ?
#
loop_
_entity_poly.entity_id
_entity_poly.type
_entity_poly.pdbx_seq_one_letter_code
_entity_poly.pdbx_strand_id
1 'polypeptide(L)'
;MLYLITRFTTPKVSYLEVYHAGTELICEADVQFPKETSFEVVHNVAEAIQVALECLEDVNRAYIHADFTVLNPASHVRRIS
;
A
#
# COMPACT_ATOMS: atom_id res chain seq x y z
N MET A 1 -0.79 -3.62 -10.60
CA MET A 1 -0.90 -3.02 -9.25
C MET A 1 0.33 -2.17 -8.90
N LEU A 2 1.56 -2.69 -8.96
CA LEU A 2 2.79 -1.88 -8.71
C LEU A 2 2.87 -0.58 -9.53
N TYR A 3 2.46 -0.60 -10.80
CA TYR A 3 2.37 0.60 -11.63
C TYR A 3 1.41 1.66 -11.06
N LEU A 4 0.25 1.26 -10.55
CA LEU A 4 -0.73 2.20 -9.97
C LEU A 4 -0.21 2.82 -8.68
N ILE A 5 0.51 2.04 -7.87
CA ILE A 5 1.13 2.51 -6.62
C ILE A 5 2.23 3.54 -6.91
N THR A 6 3.02 3.34 -7.96
CA THR A 6 4.16 4.22 -8.32
C THR A 6 3.78 5.40 -9.23
N ARG A 7 2.52 5.47 -9.69
CA ARG A 7 2.05 6.51 -10.63
C ARG A 7 1.83 7.88 -9.98
N PHE A 8 1.50 7.91 -8.68
CA PHE A 8 1.03 9.12 -7.99
C PHE A 8 2.12 9.87 -7.18
N THR A 9 3.38 9.77 -7.60
CA THR A 9 4.64 10.34 -7.02
C THR A 9 5.55 9.27 -6.40
N THR A 10 6.62 9.67 -5.70
CA THR A 10 7.86 8.93 -5.42
C THR A 10 7.91 8.12 -4.11
N PRO A 11 6.83 7.62 -3.47
CA PRO A 11 7.03 6.82 -2.30
C PRO A 11 7.73 5.51 -2.69
N LYS A 12 8.69 5.12 -1.86
CA LYS A 12 9.38 3.85 -2.05
C LYS A 12 8.41 2.74 -1.64
N VAL A 13 8.06 1.86 -2.57
CA VAL A 13 7.28 0.66 -2.26
C VAL A 13 8.22 -0.31 -1.54
N SER A 14 7.89 -0.60 -0.28
CA SER A 14 8.67 -1.52 0.55
C SER A 14 8.05 -2.91 0.62
N TYR A 15 6.73 -2.99 0.44
CA TYR A 15 5.96 -4.22 0.41
C TYR A 15 4.82 -4.11 -0.59
N LEU A 16 4.52 -5.21 -1.28
CA LEU A 16 3.32 -5.38 -2.08
C LEU A 16 2.95 -6.87 -2.07
N GLU A 17 1.76 -7.17 -1.59
CA GLU A 17 1.18 -8.50 -1.63
C GLU A 17 -0.22 -8.44 -2.25
N VAL A 18 -0.54 -9.47 -3.01
CA VAL A 18 -1.85 -9.65 -3.61
C VAL A 18 -2.23 -11.09 -3.40
N TYR A 19 -3.37 -11.32 -2.76
CA TYR A 19 -3.85 -12.66 -2.45
C TYR A 19 -5.35 -12.76 -2.68
N HIS A 20 -5.81 -13.99 -2.90
CA HIS A 20 -7.22 -14.29 -3.10
C HIS A 20 -7.96 -14.32 -1.76
N ALA A 21 -9.08 -13.59 -1.71
CA ALA A 21 -10.11 -13.71 -0.68
C ALA A 21 -11.37 -14.28 -1.34
N GLY A 22 -11.42 -15.61 -1.46
CA GLY A 22 -12.44 -16.28 -2.27
C GLY A 22 -12.17 -16.05 -3.77
N THR A 23 -13.14 -15.44 -4.47
CA THR A 23 -13.04 -15.14 -5.90
C THR A 23 -12.39 -13.79 -6.18
N GLU A 24 -12.33 -12.90 -5.19
CA GLU A 24 -11.83 -11.54 -5.33
C GLU A 24 -10.38 -11.44 -4.80
N LEU A 25 -9.70 -10.37 -5.15
CA LEU A 25 -8.34 -10.06 -4.73
C LEU A 25 -8.35 -9.03 -3.60
N ILE A 26 -7.47 -9.24 -2.63
CA ILE A 26 -7.06 -8.22 -1.67
C ILE A 26 -5.64 -7.78 -2.03
N CYS A 27 -5.41 -6.47 -1.99
CA CYS A 27 -4.11 -5.85 -2.17
C CYS A 27 -3.62 -5.28 -0.84
N GLU A 28 -2.37 -5.55 -0.46
CA GLU A 28 -1.71 -4.89 0.65
C GLU A 28 -0.40 -4.26 0.17
N ALA A 29 -0.17 -3.01 0.53
CA ALA A 29 1.05 -2.30 0.13
C ALA A 29 1.57 -1.39 1.25
N ASP A 30 2.90 -1.44 1.45
CA ASP A 30 3.59 -0.53 2.37
C ASP A 30 4.41 0.47 1.55
N VAL A 31 4.04 1.75 1.66
CA VAL A 31 4.65 2.87 0.95
C VAL A 31 5.40 3.78 1.93
N GLN A 32 6.62 4.15 1.56
CA GLN A 32 7.48 5.00 2.38
C GLN A 32 7.62 6.41 1.81
N PHE A 33 7.43 7.41 2.67
CA PHE A 33 7.56 8.82 2.36
C PHE A 33 8.77 9.43 3.08
N PRO A 34 9.39 10.50 2.54
CA PRO A 34 10.33 11.32 3.30
C PRO A 34 9.70 11.84 4.59
N LYS A 35 10.48 11.93 5.67
CA LYS A 35 9.99 12.36 7.00
C LYS A 35 9.44 13.79 7.00
N GLU A 36 9.88 14.60 6.05
CA GLU A 36 9.50 16.00 5.87
C GLU A 36 8.13 16.14 5.17
N THR A 37 7.57 15.05 4.64
CA THR A 37 6.28 15.05 3.96
C THR A 37 5.17 15.36 4.95
N SER A 38 4.28 16.31 4.61
CA SER A 38 3.14 16.64 5.47
C SER A 38 2.17 15.47 5.55
N PHE A 39 1.51 15.33 6.71
CA PHE A 39 0.50 14.30 6.92
C PHE A 39 -0.63 14.35 5.88
N GLU A 40 -1.04 15.56 5.47
CA GLU A 40 -2.04 15.77 4.42
C GLU A 40 -1.59 15.18 3.09
N VAL A 41 -0.34 15.40 2.68
CA VAL A 41 0.19 14.84 1.43
C VAL A 41 0.27 13.32 1.53
N VAL A 42 0.74 12.78 2.66
CA VAL A 42 0.78 11.32 2.88
C VAL A 42 -0.62 10.72 2.76
N HIS A 43 -1.61 11.32 3.40
CA HIS A 43 -3.00 10.87 3.37
C HIS A 43 -3.56 10.88 1.94
N ASN A 44 -3.45 12.01 1.25
CA ASN A 44 -4.00 12.17 -0.10
C ASN A 44 -3.38 11.18 -1.10
N VAL A 45 -2.06 10.93 -1.00
CA VAL A 45 -1.38 9.96 -1.88
C VAL A 45 -1.78 8.53 -1.53
N ALA A 46 -1.83 8.17 -0.25
CA ALA A 46 -2.25 6.82 0.17
C ALA A 46 -3.70 6.52 -0.24
N GLU A 47 -4.61 7.49 -0.07
CA GLU A 47 -6.01 7.36 -0.51
C GLU A 47 -6.10 7.24 -2.03
N ALA A 48 -5.36 8.05 -2.79
CA ALA A 48 -5.34 7.95 -4.25
C ALA A 48 -4.86 6.57 -4.74
N ILE A 49 -3.85 5.99 -4.07
CA ILE A 49 -3.38 4.63 -4.37
C ILE A 49 -4.47 3.60 -4.04
N GLN A 50 -5.09 3.71 -2.87
CA GLN A 50 -6.16 2.80 -2.46
C GLN A 50 -7.31 2.81 -3.48
N VAL A 51 -7.85 4.00 -3.77
CA VAL A 51 -8.96 4.18 -4.72
C VAL A 51 -8.58 3.66 -6.10
N ALA A 52 -7.36 3.94 -6.59
CA ALA A 52 -6.92 3.44 -7.88
C ALA A 52 -6.83 1.91 -7.95
N LEU A 53 -6.46 1.25 -6.85
CA LEU A 53 -6.41 -0.22 -6.77
C LEU A 53 -7.80 -0.82 -6.65
N GLU A 54 -8.69 -0.24 -5.84
CA GLU A 54 -10.09 -0.69 -5.68
C GLU A 54 -10.95 -0.43 -6.94
N CYS A 55 -10.48 0.39 -7.89
CA CYS A 55 -11.11 0.53 -9.21
C CYS A 55 -10.81 -0.62 -10.18
N LEU A 56 -9.94 -1.57 -9.83
CA LEU A 56 -9.67 -2.75 -10.64
C LEU A 56 -10.79 -3.79 -10.43
N GLU A 57 -11.29 -4.37 -11.51
CA GLU A 57 -12.49 -5.25 -11.51
C GLU A 57 -12.42 -6.40 -10.51
N ASP A 58 -11.24 -7.02 -10.36
CA ASP A 58 -11.07 -8.17 -9.46
C ASP A 58 -10.65 -7.80 -8.03
N VAL A 59 -10.47 -6.51 -7.72
CA VAL A 59 -9.96 -6.07 -6.42
C VAL A 59 -11.09 -5.59 -5.53
N ASN A 60 -11.40 -6.36 -4.49
CA ASN A 60 -12.41 -5.97 -3.50
C ASN A 60 -11.87 -4.86 -2.59
N ARG A 61 -10.63 -5.02 -2.10
CA ARG A 61 -10.07 -4.13 -1.09
C ARG A 61 -8.58 -3.90 -1.27
N ALA A 62 -8.14 -2.67 -1.00
CA ALA A 62 -6.73 -2.34 -0.87
C ALA A 62 -6.42 -1.76 0.52
N TYR A 63 -5.36 -2.26 1.15
CA TYR A 63 -4.84 -1.73 2.41
C TYR A 63 -3.47 -1.08 2.16
N ILE A 64 -3.39 0.23 2.40
CA ILE A 64 -2.17 1.02 2.17
C ILE A 64 -1.61 1.48 3.51
N HIS A 65 -0.46 0.95 3.90
CA HIS A 65 0.30 1.44 5.05
C HIS A 65 1.30 2.49 4.58
N ALA A 66 1.31 3.63 5.25
CA ALA A 66 2.20 4.74 4.94
C ALA A 66 3.17 4.98 6.09
N ASP A 67 4.46 4.82 5.80
CA ASP A 67 5.54 4.97 6.77
C ASP A 67 6.54 6.04 6.36
N PHE A 68 7.28 6.58 7.33
CA PHE A 68 8.41 7.50 7.07
C PHE A 68 9.77 6.91 7.44
N THR A 69 9.80 5.67 7.96
CA THR A 69 11.00 5.04 8.51
C THR A 69 11.27 3.70 7.83
N VAL A 70 12.54 3.43 7.52
CA VAL A 70 12.98 2.16 6.89
C VAL A 70 12.94 0.98 7.88
N LEU A 71 13.04 1.27 9.17
CA LEU A 71 12.71 0.34 10.26
C LEU A 71 11.18 0.20 10.33
N ASN A 72 10.58 -0.46 9.34
CA ASN A 72 9.23 -0.98 9.45
C ASN A 72 9.32 -2.22 10.34
N PRO A 73 8.90 -2.17 11.63
CA PRO A 73 8.75 -3.39 12.41
C PRO A 73 7.78 -4.27 11.64
N ALA A 74 8.07 -5.56 11.44
CA ALA A 74 7.23 -6.43 10.62
C ALA A 74 5.74 -6.28 11.01
N SER A 75 4.96 -5.61 10.15
CA SER A 75 3.53 -5.37 10.33
C SER A 75 2.77 -6.69 10.34
N HIS A 76 3.28 -7.68 9.59
CA HIS A 76 2.87 -9.07 9.63
C HIS A 76 3.92 -9.91 10.37
N VAL A 77 3.66 -10.21 11.64
CA VAL A 77 4.38 -11.30 12.33
C VAL A 77 4.10 -12.57 11.54
N ARG A 78 5.11 -13.14 10.87
CA ARG A 78 5.01 -14.48 10.29
C ARG A 78 4.57 -15.44 11.39
N ARG A 79 3.34 -15.93 11.31
CA ARG A 79 2.92 -17.06 12.13
C ARG A 79 3.61 -18.28 11.55
N ILE A 80 4.72 -18.67 12.18
CA ILE A 80 5.42 -19.91 11.85
C ILE A 80 4.46 -21.04 12.23
N SER A 81 4.01 -21.81 11.22
CA SER A 81 3.28 -23.06 11.40
C SER A 81 4.22 -24.18 11.84
#